data_AF-A0A381YFS2-F1
#
_entry.id   AF-A0A381YFS2-F1
#
_cell.length_a   1.000
_cell.length_b   1.000
_cell.length_c   1.000
_cell.angle_alpha   90.00
_cell.angle_beta   90.00
_cell.angle_gamma   90.00
#
_symmetry.space_group_name_H-M   'P 1'
#
loop_
_entity.id
_entity.type
_entity.pdbx_description
1 polymer ?
#
loop_
_entity_poly.entity_id
_entity_poly.type
_entity_poly.pdbx_seq_one_letter_code
_entity_poly.pdbx_strand_id
1 'polypeptide(L)'
;VPLPPRPTHIPIDASVKARLISIGFNVPQTGSLDEANHEFIGGLNVDPTYKERWVEVQNSINSVLGGYPNFIMMAYDKSGTDEDIQPLGERLTELQFPGDTNSSMYVENWTVQDLDRYKTCLTGGDTGKKGTSTTNPHSMCIMEYEKFGAYRYEPVPPTAKNHAQLAIHDAHEYFHHYQKAHALERGLDLASDPDNPETTVQAPRWWIEGAAVSFSNAWYKSNWDSLSFMKDQKVSWYGEDFNLANANNGYVATADFFKKTKRMVRGELSEHEMGAGCTSDWYLHEGEEDAATETRCFSSLMAVAYMAHLTSWKTVWIDIPQDYYDLGFWGSFEKHMRMEKQEFYDAYNNLFTSGDVNDEPPEGWTFPEGPISGYADFLKIVPESDTN
;
A
#
# COMPACT_ATOMS: atom_id res chain seq x y z
N VAL A 1 -6.62 37.97 -4.55
CA VAL A 1 -6.92 37.94 -3.11
C VAL A 1 -5.98 36.91 -2.52
N PRO A 2 -5.16 37.22 -1.50
CA PRO A 2 -4.39 36.18 -0.82
C PRO A 2 -5.38 35.18 -0.23
N LEU A 3 -5.17 33.89 -0.48
CA LEU A 3 -5.94 32.84 0.19
C LEU A 3 -5.82 33.03 1.71
N PRO A 4 -6.90 32.81 2.48
CA PRO A 4 -6.80 32.80 3.93
C PRO A 4 -5.72 31.79 4.35
N PRO A 5 -4.97 32.05 5.44
CA PRO A 5 -4.03 31.06 5.96
C PRO A 5 -4.80 29.77 6.22
N ARG A 6 -4.34 28.68 5.60
CA ARG A 6 -4.92 27.36 5.83
C ARG A 6 -4.74 26.98 7.30
N PRO A 7 -5.70 26.28 7.90
CA PRO A 7 -5.48 25.70 9.21
C PRO A 7 -4.29 24.74 9.10
N THR A 8 -3.18 25.08 9.75
CA THR A 8 -2.17 24.12 10.16
C THR A 8 -2.81 23.18 11.17
N HIS A 9 -2.61 21.86 11.00
CA HIS A 9 -3.10 20.86 11.93
C HIS A 9 -2.72 21.21 13.38
N ILE A 10 -3.67 21.08 14.30
CA ILE A 10 -3.41 21.21 15.74
C ILE A 10 -3.57 19.81 16.33
N PRO A 11 -2.49 19.17 16.81
CA PRO A 11 -2.57 17.82 17.34
C PRO A 11 -3.64 17.70 18.42
N ILE A 12 -4.52 16.69 18.29
CA ILE A 12 -5.60 16.39 19.25
C ILE A 12 -5.01 16.17 20.65
N ASP A 13 -3.82 15.56 20.71
CA ASP A 13 -2.98 15.45 21.88
C ASP A 13 -1.51 15.40 21.44
N ALA A 14 -0.78 16.49 21.69
CA ALA A 14 0.65 16.60 21.35
C ALA A 14 1.52 15.48 21.96
N SER A 15 1.05 14.80 23.01
CA SER A 15 1.75 13.68 23.61
C SER A 15 1.73 12.41 22.75
N VAL A 16 0.75 12.25 21.86
CA VAL A 16 0.64 11.11 20.93
C VAL A 16 1.66 11.26 19.81
N LYS A 17 1.67 12.42 19.12
CA LYS A 17 2.69 12.75 18.12
C LYS A 17 4.09 12.57 18.70
N ALA A 18 4.35 13.21 19.85
CA ALA A 18 5.65 13.12 20.51
C ALA A 18 6.05 11.67 20.84
N ARG A 19 5.08 10.83 21.25
CA ARG A 19 5.31 9.40 21.47
C ARG A 19 5.74 8.69 20.18
N LEU A 20 5.03 8.88 19.08
CA LEU A 20 5.34 8.23 17.79
C LEU A 20 6.69 8.69 17.23
N ILE A 21 7.00 9.99 17.33
CA ILE A 21 8.32 10.53 16.96
C ILE A 21 9.42 9.91 17.85
N SER A 22 9.20 9.78 19.17
CA SER A 22 10.19 9.24 20.09
C SER A 22 10.60 7.79 19.82
N ILE A 23 9.74 7.00 19.17
CA ILE A 23 10.03 5.62 18.75
C ILE A 23 10.50 5.53 17.29
N GLY A 24 10.68 6.67 16.62
CA GLY A 24 11.07 6.74 15.22
C GLY A 24 10.02 6.17 14.27
N PHE A 25 8.74 6.31 14.58
CA PHE A 25 7.65 5.64 13.85
C PHE A 25 7.60 6.04 12.38
N ASN A 26 7.87 7.30 12.03
CA ASN A 26 7.82 7.85 10.68
C ASN A 26 9.20 8.03 10.02
N VAL A 27 10.21 7.28 10.45
CA VAL A 27 11.60 7.42 9.97
C VAL A 27 12.09 6.07 9.46
N PRO A 28 12.74 6.02 8.28
CA PRO A 28 13.34 4.78 7.78
C PRO A 28 14.51 4.35 8.68
N GLN A 29 14.49 3.11 9.15
CA GLN A 29 15.61 2.52 9.89
C GLN A 29 16.38 1.55 9.01
N THR A 30 17.71 1.55 9.09
CA THR A 30 18.57 0.61 8.35
C THR A 30 18.93 -0.63 9.17
N GLY A 31 18.17 -0.90 10.22
CA GLY A 31 18.39 -2.00 11.16
C GLY A 31 17.89 -3.35 10.65
N SER A 32 18.02 -4.37 11.50
CA SER A 32 17.43 -5.69 11.26
C SER A 32 15.89 -5.66 11.39
N LEU A 33 15.24 -6.73 10.94
CA LEU A 33 13.80 -6.93 11.17
C LEU A 33 13.46 -6.89 12.66
N ASP A 34 14.31 -7.46 13.51
CA ASP A 34 14.10 -7.46 14.97
C ASP A 34 14.18 -6.04 15.56
N GLU A 35 15.12 -5.21 15.07
CA GLU A 35 15.26 -3.81 15.51
C GLU A 35 14.05 -2.96 15.09
N ALA A 36 13.50 -3.21 13.91
CA ALA A 36 12.27 -2.59 13.43
C ALA A 36 10.98 -3.26 13.97
N ASN A 37 11.09 -4.32 14.78
CA ASN A 37 9.96 -5.11 15.26
C ASN A 37 9.04 -5.60 14.12
N HIS A 38 9.64 -6.19 13.09
CA HIS A 38 8.96 -6.80 11.95
C HIS A 38 8.79 -8.30 12.18
N GLU A 39 7.56 -8.80 12.03
CA GLU A 39 7.23 -10.18 12.39
C GLU A 39 6.49 -10.91 11.27
N PHE A 40 6.77 -12.21 11.14
CA PHE A 40 5.91 -13.15 10.43
C PHE A 40 5.39 -14.20 11.41
N ILE A 41 4.07 -14.35 11.47
CA ILE A 41 3.37 -15.30 12.35
C ILE A 41 2.51 -16.23 11.51
N GLY A 42 2.95 -17.48 11.38
CA GLY A 42 2.20 -18.53 10.71
C GLY A 42 1.46 -19.41 11.72
N GLY A 43 0.34 -19.99 11.29
CA GLY A 43 -0.28 -21.10 12.01
C GLY A 43 0.68 -22.29 12.09
N LEU A 44 0.48 -23.17 13.06
CA LEU A 44 1.34 -24.34 13.30
C LEU A 44 1.40 -25.31 12.10
N ASN A 45 0.38 -25.26 11.23
CA ASN A 45 0.26 -26.05 10.01
C ASN A 45 0.68 -25.29 8.73
N VAL A 46 1.11 -24.03 8.84
CA VAL A 46 1.64 -23.25 7.72
C VAL A 46 3.08 -23.67 7.44
N ASP A 47 3.41 -23.88 6.16
CA ASP A 47 4.76 -24.25 5.73
C ASP A 47 5.79 -23.18 6.17
N PRO A 48 6.84 -23.55 6.94
CA PRO A 48 7.82 -22.60 7.45
C PRO A 48 8.63 -21.89 6.36
N THR A 49 8.70 -22.44 5.14
CA THR A 49 9.39 -21.80 4.00
C THR A 49 8.77 -20.44 3.63
N TYR A 50 7.49 -20.19 3.96
CA TYR A 50 6.90 -18.85 3.77
C TYR A 50 7.51 -17.81 4.70
N LYS A 51 7.81 -18.17 5.96
CA LYS A 51 8.53 -17.29 6.87
C LYS A 51 9.91 -16.97 6.31
N GLU A 52 10.64 -17.97 5.83
CA GLU A 52 11.99 -17.79 5.27
C GLU A 52 11.97 -16.84 4.05
N ARG A 53 11.01 -17.02 3.14
CA ARG A 53 10.82 -16.15 1.97
C ARG A 53 10.40 -14.74 2.36
N TRP A 54 9.45 -14.61 3.29
CA TRP A 54 9.03 -13.29 3.77
C TRP A 54 10.19 -12.54 4.42
N VAL A 55 11.02 -13.21 5.23
CA VAL A 55 12.22 -12.60 5.82
C VAL A 55 13.17 -12.11 4.73
N GLU A 56 13.42 -12.89 3.68
CA GLU A 56 14.27 -12.47 2.56
C GLU A 56 13.68 -11.26 1.81
N VAL A 57 12.38 -11.31 1.50
CA VAL A 57 11.64 -10.25 0.83
C VAL A 57 11.63 -8.96 1.66
N GLN A 58 11.25 -9.04 2.94
CA GLN A 58 11.16 -7.88 3.83
C GLN A 58 12.53 -7.24 4.07
N ASN A 59 13.61 -8.02 4.19
CA ASN A 59 14.96 -7.45 4.25
C ASN A 59 15.32 -6.70 2.96
N SER A 60 14.96 -7.24 1.79
CA SER A 60 15.16 -6.58 0.50
C SER A 60 14.33 -5.29 0.39
N ILE A 61 13.08 -5.30 0.83
CA ILE A 61 12.23 -4.10 0.89
C ILE A 61 12.82 -3.05 1.82
N ASN A 62 13.22 -3.42 3.04
CA ASN A 62 13.81 -2.51 4.02
C ASN A 62 15.14 -1.92 3.54
N SER A 63 15.88 -2.62 2.66
CA SER A 63 17.10 -2.06 2.05
C SER A 63 16.83 -0.88 1.10
N VAL A 64 15.60 -0.75 0.60
CA VAL A 64 15.16 0.33 -0.29
C VAL A 64 14.35 1.38 0.47
N LEU A 65 13.32 0.95 1.20
CA LEU A 65 12.34 1.83 1.85
C LEU A 65 12.75 2.21 3.28
N GLY A 66 13.60 1.40 3.93
CA GLY A 66 13.87 1.45 5.36
C GLY A 66 12.85 0.66 6.17
N GLY A 67 13.24 0.25 7.37
CA GLY A 67 12.37 -0.36 8.37
C GLY A 67 11.63 0.69 9.19
N TYR A 68 10.33 0.84 8.97
CA TYR A 68 9.38 1.55 9.83
C TYR A 68 8.88 0.61 10.94
N PRO A 69 8.82 1.02 12.21
CA PRO A 69 8.50 0.12 13.32
C PRO A 69 7.16 -0.61 13.22
N ASN A 70 7.11 -1.84 13.76
CA ASN A 70 5.89 -2.58 14.11
C ASN A 70 5.03 -3.04 12.91
N PHE A 71 5.59 -3.85 12.01
CA PHE A 71 4.88 -4.44 10.87
C PHE A 71 4.77 -5.96 11.01
N ILE A 72 3.56 -6.52 10.87
CA ILE A 72 3.30 -7.94 11.07
C ILE A 72 2.61 -8.56 9.86
N MET A 73 3.20 -9.62 9.32
CA MET A 73 2.55 -10.50 8.36
C MET A 73 2.02 -11.74 9.06
N MET A 74 0.74 -12.07 8.87
CA MET A 74 0.10 -13.23 9.49
C MET A 74 -0.48 -14.16 8.43
N ALA A 75 -0.26 -15.47 8.59
CA ALA A 75 -0.75 -16.51 7.70
C ALA A 75 -1.47 -17.61 8.47
N TYR A 76 -2.69 -17.97 8.06
CA TYR A 76 -3.44 -19.07 8.67
C TYR A 76 -4.05 -20.00 7.63
N ASP A 77 -4.09 -21.30 7.91
CA ASP A 77 -4.84 -22.24 7.07
C ASP A 77 -6.31 -22.24 7.45
N LYS A 78 -7.18 -21.84 6.51
CA LYS A 78 -8.63 -21.83 6.67
C LYS A 78 -9.21 -23.23 6.94
N SER A 79 -8.52 -24.28 6.49
CA SER A 79 -8.90 -25.67 6.71
C SER A 79 -8.29 -26.29 7.97
N GLY A 80 -7.47 -25.52 8.70
CA GLY A 80 -6.85 -25.93 9.95
C GLY A 80 -7.79 -25.94 11.15
N THR A 81 -7.25 -26.27 12.33
CA THR A 81 -7.99 -26.25 13.60
C THR A 81 -7.73 -24.97 14.40
N ASP A 82 -8.51 -24.75 15.47
CA ASP A 82 -8.29 -23.61 16.37
C ASP A 82 -6.94 -23.73 17.11
N GLU A 83 -6.45 -24.95 17.35
CA GLU A 83 -5.10 -25.17 17.88
C GLU A 83 -4.00 -24.73 16.89
N ASP A 84 -4.20 -24.93 15.59
CA ASP A 84 -3.23 -24.52 14.57
C ASP A 84 -3.03 -22.99 14.56
N ILE A 85 -4.07 -22.22 14.88
CA ILE A 85 -4.02 -20.74 14.84
C ILE A 85 -3.68 -20.10 16.18
N GLN A 86 -3.40 -20.89 17.22
CA GLN A 86 -3.08 -20.40 18.56
C GLN A 86 -2.01 -19.29 18.55
N PRO A 87 -0.89 -19.39 17.82
CA PRO A 87 0.12 -18.32 17.80
C PRO A 87 -0.40 -16.98 17.26
N LEU A 88 -1.32 -17.01 16.28
CA LEU A 88 -1.93 -15.79 15.76
C LEU A 88 -2.89 -15.20 16.78
N GLY A 89 -3.74 -16.02 17.38
CA GLY A 89 -4.71 -15.57 18.38
C GLY A 89 -4.05 -14.91 19.59
N GLU A 90 -2.96 -15.50 20.10
CA GLU A 90 -2.17 -14.91 21.19
C GLU A 90 -1.63 -13.53 20.82
N ARG A 91 -1.01 -13.40 19.64
CA ARG A 91 -0.50 -12.10 19.17
C ARG A 91 -1.62 -11.09 18.97
N LEU A 92 -2.75 -11.47 18.36
CA LEU A 92 -3.87 -10.55 18.12
C LEU A 92 -4.47 -10.03 19.44
N THR A 93 -4.53 -10.87 20.48
CA THR A 93 -4.93 -10.46 21.83
C THR A 93 -3.93 -9.49 22.46
N GLU A 94 -2.62 -9.73 22.33
CA GLU A 94 -1.58 -8.79 22.79
C GLU A 94 -1.67 -7.43 22.09
N LEU A 95 -2.02 -7.44 20.81
CA LEU A 95 -2.21 -6.24 19.99
C LEU A 95 -3.55 -5.53 20.28
N GLN A 96 -4.39 -6.06 21.18
CA GLN A 96 -5.74 -5.56 21.46
C GLN A 96 -6.60 -5.46 20.20
N PHE A 97 -6.44 -6.39 19.26
CA PHE A 97 -7.19 -6.44 18.02
C PHE A 97 -8.37 -7.41 18.13
N PRO A 98 -9.54 -7.13 17.51
CA PRO A 98 -9.95 -5.86 16.91
C PRO A 98 -10.40 -4.82 17.96
N GLY A 99 -10.33 -5.16 19.24
CA GLY A 99 -10.50 -4.25 20.35
C GLY A 99 -9.99 -4.86 21.66
N ASP A 100 -9.77 -4.01 22.65
CA ASP A 100 -9.38 -4.43 24.00
C ASP A 100 -10.51 -5.17 24.73
N THR A 101 -10.25 -5.67 25.93
CA THR A 101 -11.23 -6.41 26.76
C THR A 101 -12.48 -5.62 27.14
N ASN A 102 -12.51 -4.30 26.91
CA ASN A 102 -13.67 -3.45 27.16
C ASN A 102 -14.49 -3.20 25.87
N SER A 103 -13.98 -3.60 24.71
CA SER A 103 -14.63 -3.45 23.42
C SER A 103 -15.69 -4.53 23.20
N SER A 104 -16.79 -4.16 22.53
CA SER A 104 -17.77 -5.12 22.02
C SER A 104 -17.24 -6.01 20.91
N MET A 105 -16.06 -5.70 20.38
CA MET A 105 -15.39 -6.48 19.33
C MET A 105 -14.32 -7.43 19.89
N TYR A 106 -14.07 -7.43 21.20
CA TYR A 106 -13.08 -8.31 21.83
C TYR A 106 -13.32 -9.79 21.49
N VAL A 107 -12.23 -10.50 21.18
CA VAL A 107 -12.25 -11.94 20.91
C VAL A 107 -11.42 -12.63 22.00
N GLU A 108 -12.10 -13.35 22.90
CA GLU A 108 -11.42 -14.03 24.03
C GLU A 108 -10.67 -15.29 23.59
N ASN A 109 -11.30 -16.10 22.73
CA ASN A 109 -10.72 -17.33 22.20
C ASN A 109 -10.82 -17.28 20.69
N TRP A 110 -9.70 -17.01 20.04
CA TRP A 110 -9.64 -16.95 18.59
C TRP A 110 -9.94 -18.30 17.97
N THR A 111 -10.77 -18.29 16.93
CA THR A 111 -11.04 -19.44 16.07
C THR A 111 -10.61 -19.15 14.64
N VAL A 112 -10.53 -20.19 13.81
CA VAL A 112 -10.31 -20.03 12.35
C VAL A 112 -11.42 -19.17 11.72
N GLN A 113 -12.67 -19.25 12.23
CA GLN A 113 -13.77 -18.43 11.72
C GLN A 113 -13.61 -16.94 12.09
N ASP A 114 -13.06 -16.64 13.26
CA ASP A 114 -12.76 -15.25 13.64
C ASP A 114 -11.67 -14.66 12.75
N LEU A 115 -10.61 -15.43 12.47
CA LEU A 115 -9.60 -15.03 11.50
C LEU A 115 -10.23 -14.80 10.12
N ASP A 116 -11.14 -15.67 9.65
CA ASP A 116 -11.82 -15.48 8.37
C ASP A 116 -12.70 -14.22 8.33
N ARG A 117 -13.31 -13.87 9.46
CA ARG A 117 -14.11 -12.65 9.61
C ARG A 117 -13.25 -11.38 9.60
N TYR A 118 -12.10 -11.41 10.27
CA TYR A 118 -11.25 -10.24 10.44
C TYR A 118 -10.07 -10.17 9.46
N LYS A 119 -9.91 -11.15 8.57
CA LYS A 119 -8.83 -11.14 7.57
C LYS A 119 -8.94 -9.88 6.72
N THR A 120 -7.87 -9.11 6.74
CA THR A 120 -7.66 -7.98 5.85
C THR A 120 -6.20 -7.60 5.96
N CYS A 121 -5.72 -6.88 4.95
CA CYS A 121 -4.50 -6.13 5.07
C CYS A 121 -4.82 -4.69 5.40
N LEU A 122 -3.81 -3.96 5.87
CA LEU A 122 -3.94 -2.61 6.40
C LEU A 122 -4.86 -2.52 7.63
N THR A 123 -4.97 -3.59 8.40
CA THR A 123 -5.52 -3.50 9.75
C THR A 123 -4.38 -3.27 10.75
N GLY A 124 -4.72 -3.11 12.02
CA GLY A 124 -3.73 -2.84 13.05
C GLY A 124 -4.30 -2.85 14.45
N GLY A 125 -3.39 -3.03 15.40
CA GLY A 125 -3.65 -2.99 16.84
C GLY A 125 -2.71 -2.02 17.52
N ASP A 126 -2.83 -1.89 18.84
CA ASP A 126 -1.97 -1.04 19.64
C ASP A 126 -1.66 -1.79 20.94
N THR A 127 -0.40 -2.14 21.17
CA THR A 127 0.01 -2.81 22.42
C THR A 127 -0.03 -1.87 23.62
N GLY A 128 -0.14 -0.56 23.36
CA GLY A 128 -0.36 0.48 24.34
C GLY A 128 -1.84 0.84 24.46
N LYS A 129 -2.14 2.14 24.52
CA LYS A 129 -3.51 2.65 24.51
C LYS A 129 -3.63 3.67 23.39
N LYS A 130 -4.43 3.33 22.37
CA LYS A 130 -4.63 4.14 21.17
C LYS A 130 -5.00 5.59 21.54
N GLY A 131 -4.36 6.55 20.89
CA GLY A 131 -4.64 7.98 21.08
C GLY A 131 -4.17 8.54 22.41
N THR A 132 -3.15 7.93 23.04
CA THR A 132 -2.55 8.44 24.28
C THR A 132 -1.02 8.43 24.19
N SER A 133 -0.35 9.03 25.18
CA SER A 133 1.11 9.04 25.30
C SER A 133 1.77 7.65 25.38
N THR A 134 1.00 6.58 25.56
CA THR A 134 1.49 5.20 25.55
C THR A 134 1.21 4.47 24.24
N THR A 135 0.69 5.14 23.21
CA THR A 135 0.41 4.51 21.90
C THR A 135 1.65 3.81 21.35
N ASN A 136 1.43 2.63 20.78
CA ASN A 136 2.44 1.80 20.11
C ASN A 136 1.75 0.99 18.99
N PRO A 137 1.36 1.65 17.88
CA PRO A 137 0.59 1.02 16.82
C PRO A 137 1.40 -0.06 16.10
N HIS A 138 0.71 -1.13 15.69
CA HIS A 138 1.23 -2.16 14.82
C HIS A 138 0.34 -2.27 13.59
N SER A 139 0.93 -2.24 12.40
CA SER A 139 0.20 -2.56 11.17
C SER A 139 0.31 -4.05 10.89
N MET A 140 -0.78 -4.65 10.42
CA MET A 140 -0.80 -6.07 10.12
C MET A 140 -1.55 -6.40 8.82
N CYS A 141 -1.15 -7.51 8.21
CA CYS A 141 -1.83 -8.13 7.09
C CYS A 141 -2.11 -9.59 7.44
N ILE A 142 -3.40 -9.92 7.55
CA ILE A 142 -3.88 -11.26 7.92
C ILE A 142 -4.38 -11.95 6.66
N MET A 143 -3.72 -13.05 6.28
CA MET A 143 -3.99 -13.74 5.03
C MET A 143 -4.23 -15.24 5.22
N GLU A 144 -5.10 -15.77 4.36
CA GLU A 144 -5.29 -17.22 4.20
C GLU A 144 -4.06 -17.86 3.53
N TYR A 145 -3.61 -18.98 4.07
CA TYR A 145 -2.46 -19.76 3.59
C TYR A 145 -2.58 -20.13 2.10
N GLU A 146 -3.79 -20.48 1.64
CA GLU A 146 -4.05 -20.78 0.23
C GLU A 146 -3.66 -19.60 -0.69
N LYS A 147 -3.83 -18.34 -0.25
CA LYS A 147 -3.42 -17.18 -1.04
C LYS A 147 -1.90 -17.09 -1.20
N PHE A 148 -1.12 -17.64 -0.28
CA PHE A 148 0.33 -17.71 -0.43
C PHE A 148 0.75 -18.80 -1.43
N GLY A 149 -0.04 -19.88 -1.55
CA GLY A 149 0.20 -20.99 -2.48
C GLY A 149 -0.41 -20.83 -3.88
N ALA A 150 -1.46 -20.04 -4.01
CA ALA A 150 -2.22 -19.84 -5.25
C ALA A 150 -2.61 -18.36 -5.41
N TYR A 151 -1.66 -17.45 -5.19
CA TYR A 151 -1.92 -16.01 -5.27
C TYR A 151 -2.68 -15.66 -6.56
N ARG A 152 -3.86 -15.02 -6.42
CA ARG A 152 -4.82 -14.70 -7.51
C ARG A 152 -5.40 -15.91 -8.27
N TYR A 153 -5.64 -17.03 -7.60
CA TYR A 153 -6.32 -18.23 -8.16
C TYR A 153 -5.53 -18.94 -9.26
N GLU A 154 -4.22 -18.82 -9.21
CA GLU A 154 -3.26 -19.47 -10.09
C GLU A 154 -3.08 -20.97 -9.74
N PRO A 155 -2.56 -21.82 -10.66
CA PRO A 155 -2.49 -23.27 -10.46
C PRO A 155 -1.72 -23.70 -9.20
N VAL A 156 -2.20 -24.77 -8.54
CA VAL A 156 -1.51 -25.49 -7.45
C VAL A 156 -0.82 -26.73 -8.05
N PRO A 157 0.45 -27.04 -7.72
CA PRO A 157 1.31 -26.40 -6.72
C PRO A 157 1.84 -25.01 -7.12
N PRO A 158 2.21 -24.14 -6.15
CA PRO A 158 2.73 -22.80 -6.43
C PRO A 158 3.90 -22.83 -7.43
N THR A 159 3.81 -21.99 -8.45
CA THR A 159 4.86 -21.73 -9.43
C THR A 159 5.75 -20.57 -8.99
N ALA A 160 6.90 -20.37 -9.64
CA ALA A 160 7.72 -19.19 -9.37
C ALA A 160 6.98 -17.87 -9.67
N LYS A 161 5.98 -17.87 -10.56
CA LYS A 161 5.11 -16.71 -10.78
C LYS A 161 4.27 -16.40 -9.53
N ASN A 162 3.77 -17.41 -8.82
CA ASN A 162 3.06 -17.22 -7.55
C ASN A 162 3.95 -16.56 -6.50
N HIS A 163 5.17 -17.07 -6.35
CA HIS A 163 6.14 -16.50 -5.42
C HIS A 163 6.54 -15.07 -5.79
N ALA A 164 6.56 -14.73 -7.09
CA ALA A 164 6.86 -13.40 -7.57
C ALA A 164 5.73 -12.43 -7.18
N GLN A 165 4.49 -12.82 -7.45
CA GLN A 165 3.31 -12.02 -7.08
C GLN A 165 3.14 -11.88 -5.58
N LEU A 166 3.52 -12.90 -4.79
CA LEU A 166 3.54 -12.80 -3.33
C LEU A 166 4.61 -11.81 -2.85
N ALA A 167 5.83 -11.84 -3.40
CA ALA A 167 6.85 -10.85 -3.06
C ALA A 167 6.42 -9.41 -3.39
N ILE A 168 5.73 -9.22 -4.53
CA ILE A 168 5.15 -7.93 -4.93
C ILE A 168 4.04 -7.53 -3.96
N HIS A 169 3.23 -8.48 -3.49
CA HIS A 169 2.20 -8.23 -2.49
C HIS A 169 2.81 -7.79 -1.15
N ASP A 170 3.85 -8.46 -0.67
CA ASP A 170 4.54 -8.06 0.57
C ASP A 170 5.08 -6.62 0.46
N ALA A 171 5.67 -6.25 -0.68
CA ALA A 171 6.11 -4.89 -0.95
C ALA A 171 4.94 -3.87 -1.03
N HIS A 172 3.79 -4.27 -1.57
CA HIS A 172 2.58 -3.45 -1.65
C HIS A 172 2.02 -3.15 -0.26
N GLU A 173 1.84 -4.19 0.57
CA GLU A 173 1.31 -4.04 1.93
C GLU A 173 2.28 -3.28 2.84
N TYR A 174 3.59 -3.50 2.68
CA TYR A 174 4.58 -2.73 3.42
C TYR A 174 4.61 -1.26 3.01
N PHE A 175 4.37 -0.94 1.74
CA PHE A 175 4.27 0.45 1.30
C PHE A 175 3.08 1.18 1.93
N HIS A 176 1.97 0.50 2.17
CA HIS A 176 0.87 1.09 2.92
C HIS A 176 1.20 1.30 4.40
N HIS A 177 1.99 0.41 5.02
CA HIS A 177 2.51 0.65 6.36
C HIS A 177 3.38 1.92 6.40
N TYR A 178 4.24 2.10 5.40
CA TYR A 178 4.99 3.34 5.18
C TYR A 178 4.06 4.57 5.08
N GLN A 179 3.01 4.51 4.25
CA GLN A 179 2.04 5.61 4.17
C GLN A 179 1.44 5.91 5.55
N LYS A 180 0.92 4.90 6.26
CA LYS A 180 0.36 5.09 7.60
C LYS A 180 1.36 5.68 8.59
N ALA A 181 2.63 5.27 8.53
CA ALA A 181 3.66 5.78 9.41
C ALA A 181 3.82 7.31 9.28
N HIS A 182 3.72 7.85 8.07
CA HIS A 182 3.76 9.30 7.84
C HIS A 182 2.46 10.01 8.22
N ALA A 183 1.34 9.30 8.36
CA ALA A 183 0.11 9.88 8.91
C ALA A 183 0.12 9.96 10.45
N LEU A 184 1.11 9.32 11.11
CA LEU A 184 1.27 9.26 12.56
C LEU A 184 -0.05 8.84 13.26
N GLU A 185 -0.58 9.66 14.16
CA GLU A 185 -1.84 9.38 14.85
C GLU A 185 -3.09 9.73 14.04
N ARG A 186 -2.94 10.42 12.90
CA ARG A 186 -4.03 10.66 11.97
C ARG A 186 -4.28 9.38 11.16
N GLY A 187 -5.56 9.08 10.89
CA GLY A 187 -5.95 8.06 9.93
C GLY A 187 -5.45 8.40 8.53
N LEU A 188 -5.05 7.39 7.76
CA LEU A 188 -4.55 7.58 6.39
C LEU A 188 -5.69 8.00 5.43
N ASP A 189 -6.83 7.35 5.53
CA ASP A 189 -7.92 7.40 4.55
C ASP A 189 -9.18 8.07 5.15
N LEU A 190 -10.28 7.96 4.40
CA LEU A 190 -11.59 8.49 4.76
C LEU A 190 -12.43 7.54 5.65
N ALA A 191 -11.91 6.38 6.06
CA ALA A 191 -12.75 5.27 6.54
C ALA A 191 -13.39 5.48 7.91
N SER A 192 -12.72 6.18 8.84
CA SER A 192 -13.21 6.31 10.23
C SER A 192 -13.85 7.65 10.56
N ASP A 193 -13.43 8.73 9.92
CA ASP A 193 -13.86 10.11 10.20
C ASP A 193 -13.63 11.00 8.96
N PRO A 194 -14.39 10.76 7.88
CA PRO A 194 -14.10 11.28 6.53
C PRO A 194 -14.10 12.81 6.44
N ASP A 195 -14.86 13.49 7.30
CA ASP A 195 -15.06 14.94 7.24
C ASP A 195 -14.11 15.72 8.17
N ASN A 196 -13.21 15.03 8.88
CA ASN A 196 -12.40 15.62 9.92
C ASN A 196 -10.90 15.58 9.58
N PRO A 197 -10.33 16.70 9.12
CA PRO A 197 -8.90 16.78 8.80
C PRO A 197 -8.02 16.68 10.04
N GLU A 198 -8.54 16.84 11.26
CA GLU A 198 -7.73 16.70 12.48
C GLU A 198 -7.51 15.23 12.87
N THR A 199 -8.36 14.31 12.42
CA THR A 199 -8.28 12.87 12.74
C THR A 199 -7.83 12.03 11.56
N THR A 200 -7.86 12.56 10.32
CA THR A 200 -7.40 11.85 9.12
C THR A 200 -6.62 12.79 8.19
N VAL A 201 -5.68 12.25 7.41
CA VAL A 201 -5.02 12.98 6.31
C VAL A 201 -5.86 13.02 5.05
N GLN A 202 -6.99 12.29 5.00
CA GLN A 202 -7.93 12.25 3.88
C GLN A 202 -7.25 11.88 2.55
N ALA A 203 -6.30 10.94 2.57
CA ALA A 203 -5.66 10.49 1.34
C ALA A 203 -6.68 9.68 0.50
N PRO A 204 -6.82 9.97 -0.80
CA PRO A 204 -7.80 9.31 -1.63
C PRO A 204 -7.33 7.89 -1.95
N ARG A 205 -8.28 6.95 -1.99
CA ARG A 205 -8.01 5.53 -2.27
C ARG A 205 -7.20 5.34 -3.55
N TRP A 206 -7.52 6.08 -4.61
CA TRP A 206 -6.79 5.98 -5.87
C TRP A 206 -5.29 6.29 -5.73
N TRP A 207 -4.90 7.20 -4.82
CA TRP A 207 -3.49 7.48 -4.53
C TRP A 207 -2.91 6.41 -3.61
N ILE A 208 -3.62 6.05 -2.54
CA ILE A 208 -3.18 5.04 -1.56
C ILE A 208 -2.77 3.76 -2.28
N GLU A 209 -3.69 3.19 -3.07
CA GLU A 209 -3.49 1.95 -3.81
C GLU A 209 -2.60 2.11 -5.04
N GLY A 210 -2.75 3.23 -5.78
CA GLY A 210 -1.93 3.48 -6.97
C GLY A 210 -0.45 3.60 -6.61
N ALA A 211 -0.12 4.31 -5.53
CA ALA A 211 1.24 4.48 -5.06
C ALA A 211 1.84 3.14 -4.58
N ALA A 212 1.08 2.33 -3.85
CA ALA A 212 1.51 0.99 -3.42
C ALA A 212 1.74 0.02 -4.59
N VAL A 213 0.84 -0.02 -5.58
CA VAL A 213 1.02 -0.85 -6.79
C VAL A 213 2.23 -0.39 -7.60
N SER A 214 2.40 0.92 -7.79
CA SER A 214 3.52 1.45 -8.59
C SER A 214 4.86 1.22 -7.89
N PHE A 215 4.95 1.46 -6.58
CA PHE A 215 6.16 1.18 -5.81
C PHE A 215 6.53 -0.31 -5.81
N SER A 216 5.58 -1.19 -5.50
CA SER A 216 5.85 -2.63 -5.40
C SER A 216 6.32 -3.22 -6.73
N ASN A 217 5.73 -2.78 -7.85
CA ASN A 217 6.19 -3.14 -9.19
C ASN A 217 7.60 -2.60 -9.49
N ALA A 218 7.90 -1.35 -9.10
CA ALA A 218 9.23 -0.75 -9.29
C ALA A 218 10.31 -1.46 -8.47
N TRP A 219 9.99 -1.80 -7.22
CA TRP A 219 10.86 -2.54 -6.32
C TRP A 219 11.14 -3.92 -6.89
N TYR A 220 10.10 -4.64 -7.32
CA TYR A 220 10.27 -5.97 -7.86
C TYR A 220 11.12 -5.95 -9.13
N LYS A 221 10.84 -5.05 -10.08
CA LYS A 221 11.64 -4.91 -11.32
C LYS A 221 13.13 -4.70 -11.01
N SER A 222 13.45 -4.03 -9.91
CA SER A 222 14.82 -3.68 -9.52
C SER A 222 15.52 -4.71 -8.63
N ASN A 223 14.79 -5.64 -8.00
CA ASN A 223 15.33 -6.49 -6.93
C ASN A 223 15.00 -7.99 -7.07
N TRP A 224 14.12 -8.39 -7.99
CA TRP A 224 13.62 -9.78 -8.06
C TRP A 224 14.73 -10.84 -8.23
N ASP A 225 15.80 -10.50 -8.95
CA ASP A 225 16.92 -11.40 -9.28
C ASP A 225 17.83 -11.66 -8.07
N SER A 226 17.77 -10.79 -7.06
CA SER A 226 18.47 -10.96 -5.79
C SER A 226 17.82 -12.04 -4.91
N LEU A 227 16.52 -12.29 -5.09
CA LEU A 227 15.74 -13.24 -4.28
C LEU A 227 16.15 -14.68 -4.59
N SER A 228 16.62 -15.41 -3.57
CA SER A 228 17.19 -16.75 -3.69
C SER A 228 16.21 -17.76 -4.30
N PHE A 229 14.94 -17.68 -3.93
CA PHE A 229 13.87 -18.55 -4.45
C PHE A 229 13.41 -18.21 -5.87
N MET A 230 13.90 -17.12 -6.47
CA MET A 230 13.66 -16.75 -7.87
C MET A 230 14.77 -17.19 -8.81
N LYS A 231 15.95 -17.51 -8.30
CA LYS A 231 17.12 -17.86 -9.12
C LYS A 231 16.87 -19.14 -9.90
N ASP A 232 17.25 -19.11 -11.18
CA ASP A 232 17.15 -20.20 -12.15
C ASP A 232 15.73 -20.77 -12.35
N GLN A 233 14.70 -20.08 -11.88
CA GLN A 233 13.32 -20.50 -12.05
C GLN A 233 12.83 -20.24 -13.48
N LYS A 234 12.06 -21.18 -14.01
CA LYS A 234 11.35 -21.05 -15.29
C LYS A 234 9.89 -21.40 -15.11
N VAL A 235 9.01 -20.59 -15.69
CA VAL A 235 7.57 -20.82 -15.67
C VAL A 235 7.06 -20.74 -17.09
N SER A 236 6.26 -21.72 -17.51
CA SER A 236 5.50 -21.65 -18.76
C SER A 236 4.12 -21.08 -18.45
N TRP A 237 3.70 -20.06 -19.18
CA TRP A 237 2.41 -19.40 -19.07
C TRP A 237 1.74 -19.37 -20.44
N TYR A 238 0.54 -19.98 -20.56
CA TYR A 238 -0.15 -20.19 -21.84
C TYR A 238 0.70 -20.82 -22.96
N GLY A 239 1.67 -21.67 -22.59
CA GLY A 239 2.54 -22.36 -23.54
C GLY A 239 3.78 -21.56 -23.96
N GLU A 240 4.02 -20.40 -23.35
CA GLU A 240 5.20 -19.56 -23.57
C GLU A 240 6.02 -19.41 -22.29
N ASP A 241 7.34 -19.23 -22.43
CA ASP A 241 8.21 -18.94 -21.29
C ASP A 241 7.86 -17.57 -20.70
N PHE A 242 7.40 -17.54 -19.45
CA PHE A 242 7.09 -16.33 -18.72
C PHE A 242 8.37 -15.67 -18.22
N ASN A 243 8.58 -14.41 -18.59
CA ASN A 243 9.67 -13.62 -18.02
C ASN A 243 9.31 -13.16 -16.61
N LEU A 244 9.91 -13.79 -15.60
CA LEU A 244 9.68 -13.45 -14.18
C LEU A 244 9.95 -11.98 -13.88
N ALA A 245 10.89 -11.33 -14.56
CA ALA A 245 11.15 -9.89 -14.40
C ALA A 245 9.93 -8.99 -14.71
N ASN A 246 8.94 -9.52 -15.44
CA ASN A 246 7.72 -8.82 -15.80
C ASN A 246 6.53 -9.18 -14.89
N ALA A 247 6.73 -9.98 -13.84
CA ALA A 247 5.69 -10.20 -12.84
C ALA A 247 5.27 -8.86 -12.23
N ASN A 248 3.96 -8.70 -12.02
CA ASN A 248 3.33 -7.51 -11.49
C ASN A 248 2.00 -7.88 -10.84
N ASN A 249 1.51 -7.02 -9.95
CA ASN A 249 0.17 -7.12 -9.36
C ASN A 249 -0.79 -6.06 -9.91
N GLY A 250 -0.44 -5.42 -11.02
CA GLY A 250 -1.25 -4.39 -11.66
C GLY A 250 -0.44 -3.60 -12.67
N TYR A 251 -1.14 -2.77 -13.45
CA TYR A 251 -0.57 -2.11 -14.64
C TYR A 251 -0.58 -0.57 -14.56
N VAL A 252 -0.64 -0.01 -13.34
CA VAL A 252 -0.87 1.42 -13.05
C VAL A 252 0.05 2.38 -13.82
N ALA A 253 1.28 1.98 -14.15
CA ALA A 253 2.28 2.82 -14.79
C ALA A 253 2.80 2.25 -16.13
N THR A 254 2.00 1.43 -16.82
CA THR A 254 2.40 0.80 -18.10
C THR A 254 1.76 1.49 -19.31
N ALA A 255 2.47 1.47 -20.45
CA ALA A 255 1.97 2.00 -21.71
C ALA A 255 0.74 1.21 -22.24
N ASP A 256 0.72 -0.11 -22.04
CA ASP A 256 -0.41 -0.95 -22.44
C ASP A 256 -1.69 -0.54 -21.71
N PHE A 257 -1.62 -0.37 -20.39
CA PHE A 257 -2.79 0.01 -19.61
C PHE A 257 -3.24 1.44 -19.89
N PHE A 258 -2.30 2.37 -20.14
CA PHE A 258 -2.61 3.73 -20.60
C PHE A 258 -3.43 3.71 -21.88
N LYS A 259 -2.96 3.01 -22.92
CA LYS A 259 -3.66 2.89 -24.21
C LYS A 259 -5.00 2.18 -24.05
N LYS A 260 -5.05 1.14 -23.21
CA LYS A 260 -6.30 0.44 -22.89
C LYS A 260 -7.33 1.38 -22.27
N THR A 261 -6.94 2.20 -21.30
CA THR A 261 -7.83 3.19 -20.67
C THR A 261 -8.28 4.26 -21.67
N LYS A 262 -7.42 4.74 -22.59
CA LYS A 262 -7.85 5.66 -23.67
C LYS A 262 -8.93 5.03 -24.55
N ARG A 263 -8.75 3.79 -24.98
CA ARG A 263 -9.75 3.06 -25.78
C ARG A 263 -11.05 2.85 -24.99
N MET A 264 -10.94 2.56 -23.70
CA MET A 264 -12.08 2.32 -22.81
C MET A 264 -13.00 3.55 -22.72
N VAL A 265 -12.48 4.70 -22.30
CA VAL A 265 -13.28 5.93 -22.08
C VAL A 265 -13.80 6.57 -23.39
N ARG A 266 -13.40 6.01 -24.53
CA ARG A 266 -13.88 6.41 -25.87
C ARG A 266 -14.86 5.42 -26.47
N GLY A 267 -15.22 4.36 -25.73
CA GLY A 267 -16.12 3.31 -26.21
C GLY A 267 -15.54 2.44 -27.32
N GLU A 268 -14.20 2.36 -27.42
CA GLU A 268 -13.50 1.53 -28.41
C GLU A 268 -13.09 0.14 -27.87
N LEU A 269 -13.39 -0.11 -26.59
CA LEU A 269 -13.35 -1.45 -26.00
C LEU A 269 -14.76 -2.02 -25.95
N SER A 270 -14.87 -3.32 -26.20
CA SER A 270 -16.08 -4.06 -25.89
C SER A 270 -16.17 -4.36 -24.40
N GLU A 271 -17.37 -4.65 -23.90
CA GLU A 271 -17.63 -4.86 -22.46
C GLU A 271 -16.73 -5.93 -21.83
N HIS A 272 -16.41 -7.00 -22.57
CA HIS A 272 -15.52 -8.07 -22.06
C HIS A 272 -14.04 -7.66 -21.97
N GLU A 273 -13.62 -6.60 -22.66
CA GLU A 273 -12.26 -6.05 -22.58
C GLU A 273 -12.14 -5.04 -21.44
N MET A 274 -13.26 -4.47 -20.98
CA MET A 274 -13.29 -3.52 -19.87
C MET A 274 -12.96 -4.23 -18.55
N GLY A 275 -12.18 -3.55 -17.70
CA GLY A 275 -11.91 -4.04 -16.35
C GLY A 275 -13.16 -4.02 -15.48
N ALA A 276 -13.19 -4.85 -14.43
CA ALA A 276 -14.25 -4.80 -13.44
C ALA A 276 -14.42 -3.37 -12.88
N GLY A 277 -15.66 -2.92 -12.75
CA GLY A 277 -15.99 -1.58 -12.25
C GLY A 277 -15.83 -0.45 -13.27
N CYS A 278 -15.23 -0.70 -14.44
CA CYS A 278 -15.06 0.31 -15.48
C CYS A 278 -16.23 0.33 -16.47
N THR A 279 -16.54 1.52 -16.98
CA THR A 279 -17.51 1.76 -18.07
C THR A 279 -16.91 2.69 -19.13
N SER A 280 -17.54 2.80 -20.29
CA SER A 280 -17.08 3.70 -21.37
C SER A 280 -17.28 5.18 -21.07
N ASP A 281 -18.15 5.53 -20.13
CA ASP A 281 -18.36 6.87 -19.61
C ASP A 281 -17.62 7.14 -18.30
N TRP A 282 -16.74 6.23 -17.88
CA TRP A 282 -15.94 6.40 -16.66
C TRP A 282 -14.99 7.60 -16.76
N TYR A 283 -14.86 8.33 -15.65
CA TYR A 283 -13.90 9.41 -15.46
C TYR A 283 -13.47 9.45 -13.99
N LEU A 284 -12.31 10.03 -13.69
CA LEU A 284 -11.86 10.24 -12.32
C LEU A 284 -12.64 11.39 -11.68
N HIS A 285 -13.23 11.15 -10.51
CA HIS A 285 -13.99 12.13 -9.75
C HIS A 285 -13.90 11.85 -8.24
N GLU A 286 -14.50 12.71 -7.42
CA GLU A 286 -14.44 12.62 -5.94
C GLU A 286 -14.98 11.31 -5.37
N GLY A 287 -15.88 10.63 -6.07
CA GLY A 287 -16.38 9.31 -5.64
C GLY A 287 -15.32 8.20 -5.75
N GLU A 288 -14.23 8.42 -6.47
CA GLU A 288 -13.10 7.49 -6.53
C GLU A 288 -12.14 7.66 -5.33
N GLU A 289 -12.40 8.61 -4.42
CA GLU A 289 -11.57 8.86 -3.24
C GLU A 289 -11.87 7.89 -2.10
N ASP A 290 -13.09 7.36 -2.00
CA ASP A 290 -13.57 6.52 -0.88
C ASP A 290 -13.94 5.11 -1.35
N ALA A 291 -13.44 4.10 -0.65
CA ALA A 291 -13.75 2.68 -0.87
C ALA A 291 -15.27 2.37 -0.84
N ALA A 292 -16.07 3.18 -0.14
CA ALA A 292 -17.53 3.04 -0.08
C ALA A 292 -18.25 3.54 -1.34
N THR A 293 -17.63 4.43 -2.12
CA THR A 293 -18.26 5.08 -3.29
C THR A 293 -17.53 4.82 -4.60
N GLU A 294 -16.30 4.30 -4.57
CA GLU A 294 -15.51 4.05 -5.77
C GLU A 294 -16.17 3.06 -6.72
N THR A 295 -15.96 3.25 -8.02
CA THR A 295 -16.41 2.29 -9.03
C THR A 295 -15.55 1.03 -9.05
N ARG A 296 -14.37 1.07 -8.42
CA ARG A 296 -13.29 0.08 -8.48
C ARG A 296 -12.64 -0.05 -9.86
N CYS A 297 -12.86 0.92 -10.76
CA CYS A 297 -12.17 0.95 -12.02
C CYS A 297 -10.68 1.21 -11.81
N PHE A 298 -9.82 0.25 -12.18
CA PHE A 298 -8.36 0.34 -11.98
C PHE A 298 -7.71 1.53 -12.72
N SER A 299 -8.42 2.14 -13.67
CA SER A 299 -8.00 3.38 -14.31
C SER A 299 -7.89 4.54 -13.31
N SER A 300 -8.56 4.52 -12.15
CA SER A 300 -8.37 5.55 -11.12
C SER A 300 -6.95 5.55 -10.57
N LEU A 301 -6.36 4.37 -10.37
CA LEU A 301 -5.03 4.21 -9.79
C LEU A 301 -3.92 4.84 -10.65
N MET A 302 -4.11 4.89 -11.98
CA MET A 302 -3.16 5.50 -12.92
C MET A 302 -2.97 7.01 -12.71
N ALA A 303 -3.83 7.66 -11.91
CA ALA A 303 -3.66 9.04 -11.50
C ALA A 303 -2.28 9.28 -10.85
N VAL A 304 -1.69 8.29 -10.16
CA VAL A 304 -0.34 8.44 -9.59
C VAL A 304 0.76 8.51 -10.65
N ALA A 305 0.60 7.80 -11.79
CA ALA A 305 1.54 7.89 -12.90
C ALA A 305 1.42 9.24 -13.61
N TYR A 306 0.20 9.80 -13.67
CA TYR A 306 0.00 11.17 -14.14
C TYR A 306 0.62 12.20 -13.19
N MET A 307 0.52 12.00 -11.87
CA MET A 307 1.22 12.85 -10.90
C MET A 307 2.73 12.80 -11.10
N ALA A 308 3.30 11.61 -11.28
CA ALA A 308 4.73 11.42 -11.51
C ALA A 308 5.20 12.07 -12.81
N HIS A 309 4.39 12.00 -13.89
CA HIS A 309 4.65 12.71 -15.14
C HIS A 309 4.74 14.23 -14.94
N LEU A 310 3.81 14.81 -14.19
CA LEU A 310 3.80 16.27 -13.95
C LEU A 310 4.91 16.71 -12.98
N THR A 311 5.40 15.80 -12.13
CA THR A 311 6.37 16.08 -11.08
C THR A 311 7.53 15.08 -11.12
N SER A 312 7.49 14.05 -10.27
CA SER A 312 8.42 12.93 -10.23
C SER A 312 7.88 11.79 -9.36
N TRP A 313 8.43 10.59 -9.49
CA TRP A 313 8.12 9.47 -8.59
C TRP A 313 8.53 9.73 -7.14
N LYS A 314 9.58 10.52 -6.89
CA LYS A 314 9.93 11.01 -5.55
C LYS A 314 8.81 11.85 -4.96
N THR A 315 8.19 12.71 -5.78
CA THR A 315 7.10 13.56 -5.31
C THR A 315 5.88 12.73 -4.90
N VAL A 316 5.50 11.76 -5.74
CA VAL A 316 4.38 10.86 -5.47
C VAL A 316 4.60 9.98 -4.25
N TRP A 317 5.79 9.38 -4.13
CA TRP A 317 6.07 8.38 -3.10
C TRP A 317 6.67 8.92 -1.82
N ILE A 318 7.32 10.09 -1.83
CA ILE A 318 8.07 10.61 -0.67
C ILE A 318 7.58 12.00 -0.28
N ASP A 319 7.60 12.96 -1.21
CA ASP A 319 7.36 14.37 -0.83
C ASP A 319 5.93 14.59 -0.34
N ILE A 320 4.94 13.95 -0.97
CA ILE A 320 3.55 14.05 -0.54
C ILE A 320 3.35 13.45 0.87
N PRO A 321 3.77 12.18 1.13
CA PRO A 321 3.71 11.61 2.46
C PRO A 321 4.46 12.41 3.54
N GLN A 322 5.62 12.99 3.23
CA GLN A 322 6.39 13.75 4.22
C GLN A 322 5.68 15.00 4.75
N ASP A 323 4.72 15.54 4.00
CA ASP A 323 4.05 16.80 4.35
C ASP A 323 2.59 16.64 4.76
N TYR A 324 1.95 15.49 4.49
CA TYR A 324 0.50 15.37 4.67
C TYR A 324 0.05 15.23 6.13
N TYR A 325 0.95 14.98 7.09
CA TYR A 325 0.62 15.08 8.51
C TYR A 325 0.33 16.52 8.92
N ASP A 326 1.04 17.51 8.36
CA ASP A 326 0.79 18.91 8.70
C ASP A 326 -0.30 19.52 7.82
N LEU A 327 -0.35 19.11 6.54
CA LEU A 327 -1.18 19.76 5.51
C LEU A 327 -2.46 19.00 5.14
N GLY A 328 -2.58 17.75 5.55
CA GLY A 328 -3.49 16.78 4.91
C GLY A 328 -3.00 16.40 3.51
N PHE A 329 -3.60 15.37 2.92
CA PHE A 329 -3.22 14.89 1.59
C PHE A 329 -3.40 16.00 0.56
N TRP A 330 -4.56 16.65 0.52
CA TRP A 330 -4.84 17.68 -0.49
C TRP A 330 -3.99 18.94 -0.32
N GLY A 331 -3.62 19.32 0.90
CA GLY A 331 -2.69 20.43 1.13
C GLY A 331 -1.27 20.10 0.69
N SER A 332 -0.81 18.88 0.95
CA SER A 332 0.47 18.37 0.45
C SER A 332 0.48 18.22 -1.07
N PHE A 333 -0.59 17.69 -1.63
CA PHE A 333 -0.83 17.58 -3.07
C PHE A 333 -0.69 18.95 -3.74
N GLU A 334 -1.38 19.99 -3.27
CA GLU A 334 -1.31 21.31 -3.90
C GLU A 334 0.09 21.93 -3.76
N LYS A 335 0.76 21.75 -2.61
CA LYS A 335 2.15 22.22 -2.40
C LYS A 335 3.10 21.69 -3.48
N HIS A 336 2.97 20.41 -3.83
CA HIS A 336 3.90 19.74 -4.74
C HIS A 336 3.45 19.75 -6.21
N MET A 337 2.16 19.52 -6.45
CA MET A 337 1.57 19.48 -7.79
C MET A 337 1.33 20.88 -8.35
N ARG A 338 1.19 21.89 -7.48
CA ARG A 338 0.82 23.27 -7.84
C ARG A 338 -0.49 23.34 -8.62
N MET A 339 -1.41 22.45 -8.28
CA MET A 339 -2.72 22.29 -8.88
C MET A 339 -3.76 22.05 -7.79
N GLU A 340 -4.95 22.59 -8.00
CA GLU A 340 -6.11 22.28 -7.18
C GLU A 340 -6.69 20.90 -7.53
N LYS A 341 -7.43 20.29 -6.61
CA LYS A 341 -8.06 18.97 -6.79
C LYS A 341 -8.85 18.85 -8.10
N GLN A 342 -9.77 19.79 -8.34
CA GLN A 342 -10.64 19.74 -9.52
C GLN A 342 -9.85 19.94 -10.81
N GLU A 343 -8.84 20.82 -10.79
CA GLU A 343 -7.96 21.05 -11.94
C GLU A 343 -7.22 19.77 -12.33
N PHE A 344 -6.75 19.01 -11.34
CA PHE A 344 -6.10 17.72 -11.57
C PHE A 344 -7.06 16.69 -12.18
N TYR A 345 -8.27 16.55 -11.64
CA TYR A 345 -9.27 15.62 -12.20
C TYR A 345 -9.64 15.97 -13.64
N ASP A 346 -9.87 17.25 -13.93
CA ASP A 346 -10.20 17.70 -15.29
C ASP A 346 -9.04 17.43 -16.26
N ALA A 347 -7.79 17.71 -15.84
CA ALA A 347 -6.60 17.49 -16.66
C ALA A 347 -6.34 15.99 -16.90
N TYR A 348 -6.48 15.16 -15.87
CA TYR A 348 -6.36 13.70 -15.96
C TYR A 348 -7.41 13.12 -16.92
N ASN A 349 -8.67 13.50 -16.78
CA ASN A 349 -9.75 13.03 -17.64
C ASN A 349 -9.55 13.48 -19.10
N ASN A 350 -9.07 14.71 -19.30
CA ASN A 350 -8.74 15.23 -20.63
C ASN A 350 -7.59 14.43 -21.30
N LEU A 351 -6.61 13.93 -20.55
CA LEU A 351 -5.51 13.11 -21.09
C LEU A 351 -6.02 11.85 -21.81
N PHE A 352 -7.06 11.21 -21.27
CA PHE A 352 -7.60 9.98 -21.86
C PHE A 352 -8.61 10.24 -22.98
N THR A 353 -9.33 11.36 -22.92
CA THR A 353 -10.34 11.73 -23.91
C THR A 353 -9.77 12.51 -25.12
N SER A 354 -8.51 12.97 -25.07
CA SER A 354 -7.83 13.71 -26.14
C SER A 354 -6.66 12.96 -26.81
N GLY A 355 -6.29 13.31 -28.05
CA GLY A 355 -5.20 12.65 -28.82
C GLY A 355 -5.60 11.34 -29.52
N ASP A 356 -4.64 10.58 -30.03
CA ASP A 356 -4.85 9.23 -30.57
C ASP A 356 -4.90 8.19 -29.42
N VAL A 357 -5.65 7.11 -29.60
CA VAL A 357 -5.73 6.04 -28.58
C VAL A 357 -4.45 5.21 -28.48
N ASN A 358 -3.63 5.22 -29.53
CA ASN A 358 -2.34 4.52 -29.58
C ASN A 358 -1.17 5.41 -29.20
N ASP A 359 -1.43 6.68 -28.83
CA ASP A 359 -0.39 7.57 -28.32
C ASP A 359 0.35 6.89 -27.16
N GLU A 360 1.67 7.04 -27.15
CA GLU A 360 2.47 6.63 -26.00
C GLU A 360 2.11 7.48 -24.77
N PRO A 361 2.21 6.91 -23.56
CA PRO A 361 2.04 7.70 -22.35
C PRO A 361 3.09 8.82 -22.30
N PRO A 362 2.78 9.92 -21.60
CA PRO A 362 3.70 11.05 -21.51
C PRO A 362 4.99 10.68 -20.74
N GLU A 363 6.04 11.49 -20.90
CA GLU A 363 7.34 11.24 -20.27
C GLU A 363 7.24 11.17 -18.74
N GLY A 364 7.93 10.22 -18.09
CA GLY A 364 7.86 10.05 -16.63
C GLY A 364 6.66 9.25 -16.13
N TRP A 365 5.75 8.82 -17.03
CA TRP A 365 4.62 7.94 -16.69
C TRP A 365 5.03 6.61 -16.08
N THR A 366 6.09 5.99 -16.59
CA THR A 366 6.69 4.78 -16.01
C THR A 366 7.83 5.16 -15.10
N PHE A 367 7.95 4.49 -13.96
CA PHE A 367 9.11 4.66 -13.07
C PHE A 367 10.42 4.35 -13.79
N PRO A 368 11.50 5.12 -13.51
CA PRO A 368 12.80 4.89 -14.14
C PRO A 368 13.34 3.48 -13.89
N GLU A 369 14.17 3.00 -14.82
CA GLU A 369 14.92 1.77 -14.62
C GLU A 369 16.09 1.96 -13.64
N GLY A 370 16.50 0.87 -13.02
CA GLY A 370 17.62 0.85 -12.08
C GLY A 370 17.18 1.09 -10.62
N PRO A 371 18.15 1.26 -9.70
CA PRO A 371 17.87 1.35 -8.29
C PRO A 371 16.94 2.51 -7.95
N ILE A 372 15.90 2.24 -7.15
CA ILE A 372 14.93 3.23 -6.68
C ILE A 372 15.62 4.43 -6.01
N SER A 373 16.69 4.19 -5.24
CA SER A 373 17.48 5.25 -4.59
C SER A 373 18.09 6.28 -5.56
N GLY A 374 18.19 5.96 -6.85
CA GLY A 374 18.63 6.89 -7.89
C GLY A 374 17.61 7.98 -8.22
N TYR A 375 16.32 7.77 -7.93
CA TYR A 375 15.25 8.70 -8.27
C TYR A 375 14.23 8.96 -7.16
N ALA A 376 14.14 8.11 -6.13
CA ALA A 376 13.32 8.26 -4.93
C ALA A 376 14.03 7.60 -3.74
N ASP A 377 14.90 8.36 -3.05
CA ASP A 377 15.73 7.85 -1.97
C ASP A 377 15.01 7.93 -0.61
N PHE A 378 14.29 6.86 -0.26
CA PHE A 378 13.54 6.77 1.00
C PHE A 378 14.43 6.87 2.23
N LEU A 379 15.67 6.39 2.18
CA LEU A 379 16.59 6.39 3.32
C LEU A 379 17.08 7.80 3.70
N LYS A 380 16.80 8.81 2.87
CA LYS A 380 17.06 10.23 3.15
C LYS A 380 15.88 10.95 3.80
N ILE A 381 14.76 10.26 4.02
CA ILE A 381 13.63 10.80 4.77
C ILE A 381 14.10 11.14 6.18
N VAL A 382 13.91 12.39 6.57
CA VAL A 382 14.20 12.87 7.92
C VAL A 382 12.91 12.85 8.75
N PRO A 383 13.02 12.70 10.08
CA PRO A 383 11.86 12.79 10.95
C PRO A 383 11.16 14.13 10.77
N GLU A 384 9.84 14.10 10.87
CA GLU A 384 9.07 15.30 11.09
C GLU A 384 9.55 15.98 12.38
N SER A 385 9.87 17.28 12.31
CA SER A 385 10.44 17.99 13.46
C SER A 385 9.38 18.27 14.52
N ASP A 386 9.74 18.15 15.80
CA ASP A 386 8.93 18.55 16.98
C ASP A 386 8.61 20.07 17.04
N THR A 387 8.85 20.81 15.96
CA THR A 387 8.65 22.26 15.92
C THR A 387 7.17 22.57 15.78
N ASN A 388 6.51 22.68 16.92
CA ASN A 388 5.31 23.52 17.10
C ASN A 388 5.64 25.00 16.85
#